data_AF-A0A6I8MD62-F1
#
_entry.id   AF-A0A6I8MD62-F1
#
_cell.length_a   1.000
_cell.length_b   1.000
_cell.length_c   1.000
_cell.angle_alpha   90.00
_cell.angle_beta   90.00
_cell.angle_gamma   90.00
#
_symmetry.space_group_name_H-M   'P 1'
#
loop_
_entity.id
_entity.type
_entity.pdbx_description
1 polymer ?
#
loop_
_entity_poly.entity_id
_entity_poly.type
_entity_poly.pdbx_seq_one_letter_code
_entity_poly.pdbx_strand_id
1 'polypeptide(L)'
;MPIEHLPPRVQPTARRVRAFLMTDSTALLLLAVVQLAVGLYYLPGVLGDPLRWQRPVESIMPIIVWAWVHLGVGGLCAVAAFTDRWRVDVIALAVATGLNISWAFGLLAGAAETGQSILWLVGTLIFSLTGAIMWAVWRGKRGDIPIMEDRGEL
;
A
#
# COMPACT_ATOMS: atom_id res chain seq x y z
N MET A 1 -9.74 17.77 -16.63
CA MET A 1 -9.32 19.18 -16.84
C MET A 1 -8.38 19.23 -18.03
N PRO A 2 -8.52 20.22 -18.95
CA PRO A 2 -7.59 20.38 -20.05
C PRO A 2 -6.24 20.86 -19.49
N ILE A 3 -5.21 20.01 -19.57
CA ILE A 3 -3.82 20.37 -19.20
C ILE A 3 -3.29 21.52 -20.08
N GLU A 4 -3.96 21.79 -21.20
CA GLU A 4 -3.66 22.81 -22.20
C GLU A 4 -3.72 24.25 -21.68
N HIS A 5 -4.47 24.50 -20.59
CA HIS A 5 -4.55 25.82 -19.96
C HIS A 5 -3.42 26.11 -18.97
N LEU A 6 -2.56 25.12 -18.66
CA LEU A 6 -1.43 25.33 -17.78
C LEU A 6 -0.26 26.01 -18.52
N PRO A 7 0.60 26.78 -17.82
CA PRO A 7 1.77 27.40 -18.43
C PRO A 7 2.63 26.37 -19.19
N PRO A 8 3.16 26.68 -20.39
CA PRO A 8 3.86 25.71 -21.25
C PRO A 8 4.99 24.94 -20.54
N ARG A 9 5.64 25.56 -19.55
CA ARG A 9 6.72 24.97 -18.75
C ARG A 9 6.25 23.86 -17.79
N VAL A 10 5.01 23.89 -17.32
CA VAL A 10 4.47 22.91 -16.36
C VAL A 10 3.61 21.82 -17.02
N GLN A 11 3.15 22.03 -18.25
CA GLN A 11 2.42 21.04 -19.03
C GLN A 11 3.12 19.67 -19.13
N PRO A 12 4.44 19.55 -19.42
CA PRO A 12 5.08 18.24 -19.50
C PRO A 12 5.08 17.51 -18.16
N THR A 13 5.31 18.23 -17.06
CA THR A 13 5.25 17.68 -15.70
C THR A 13 3.82 17.26 -15.34
N ALA A 14 2.82 18.08 -15.65
CA ALA A 14 1.42 17.78 -15.40
C ALA A 14 0.95 16.52 -16.16
N ARG A 15 1.39 16.33 -17.42
CA ARG A 15 1.13 15.10 -18.18
C ARG A 15 1.79 13.88 -17.55
N ARG A 16 3.04 13.99 -17.08
CA ARG A 16 3.74 12.89 -16.38
C ARG A 16 3.05 12.51 -15.08
N VAL A 17 2.66 13.50 -14.26
CA VAL A 17 1.91 13.25 -13.02
C VAL A 17 0.57 12.61 -13.31
N ARG A 18 -0.16 13.07 -14.33
CA ARG A 18 -1.44 12.44 -14.72
C ARG A 18 -1.24 11.00 -15.18
N ALA A 19 -0.24 10.73 -16.02
CA ALA A 19 0.07 9.37 -16.46
C ALA A 19 0.41 8.48 -15.26
N PHE A 20 1.24 8.97 -14.35
CA PHE A 20 1.60 8.28 -13.10
C PHE A 20 0.37 7.98 -12.24
N LEU A 21 -0.51 8.96 -12.01
CA LEU A 21 -1.72 8.81 -11.21
C LEU A 21 -2.76 7.88 -11.85
N MET A 22 -2.69 7.64 -13.16
CA MET A 22 -3.55 6.70 -13.86
C MET A 22 -3.04 5.24 -13.80
N THR A 23 -1.87 5.01 -13.20
CA THR A 23 -1.32 3.66 -12.99
C THR A 23 -1.50 3.18 -11.54
N ASP A 24 -1.21 1.89 -11.31
CA ASP A 24 -1.16 1.26 -9.99
C ASP A 24 -0.09 1.88 -9.05
N SER A 25 0.76 2.77 -9.56
CA SER A 25 1.82 3.46 -8.80
C SER A 25 1.29 4.25 -7.60
N THR A 26 0.07 4.80 -7.70
CA THR A 26 -0.56 5.50 -6.56
C THR A 26 -0.87 4.55 -5.41
N ALA A 27 -1.33 3.33 -5.71
CA ALA A 27 -1.60 2.32 -4.70
C ALA A 27 -0.29 1.86 -4.03
N LEU A 28 0.78 1.68 -4.81
CA LEU A 28 2.11 1.36 -4.29
C LEU A 28 2.66 2.47 -3.38
N LEU A 29 2.48 3.75 -3.73
CA LEU A 29 2.88 4.85 -2.86
C LEU A 29 2.09 4.88 -1.54
N LEU A 30 0.77 4.66 -1.59
CA LEU A 30 -0.05 4.61 -0.38
C LEU A 30 0.38 3.44 0.52
N LEU A 31 0.64 2.27 -0.06
CA LEU A 31 1.19 1.13 0.67
C LEU A 31 2.56 1.44 1.24
N ALA A 32 3.45 2.13 0.50
CA ALA A 32 4.74 2.54 0.99
C ALA A 32 4.61 3.44 2.23
N VAL A 33 3.76 4.45 2.18
CA VAL A 33 3.51 5.37 3.30
C VAL A 33 2.99 4.61 4.53
N VAL A 34 2.01 3.73 4.36
CA VAL A 34 1.46 2.92 5.46
C VAL A 34 2.54 2.04 6.08
N GLN A 35 3.30 1.31 5.26
CA GLN A 35 4.32 0.39 5.77
C GLN A 35 5.48 1.14 6.45
N LEU A 36 5.92 2.27 5.90
CA LEU A 36 6.94 3.10 6.54
C LEU A 36 6.46 3.64 7.89
N ALA A 37 5.21 4.12 7.98
CA ALA A 37 4.64 4.60 9.23
C ALA A 37 4.56 3.51 10.30
N VAL A 38 4.15 2.29 9.93
CA VAL A 38 4.12 1.14 10.86
C VAL A 38 5.53 0.73 11.28
N GLY A 39 6.49 0.70 10.33
CA GLY A 39 7.89 0.41 10.64
C GLY A 39 8.48 1.39 11.64
N LEU A 40 8.25 2.69 11.44
CA LEU A 40 8.68 3.75 12.36
C LEU A 40 7.99 3.65 13.72
N TYR A 41 6.72 3.23 13.76
CA TYR A 41 6.00 2.97 15.00
C TYR A 41 6.61 1.84 15.84
N TYR A 42 7.20 0.82 15.20
CA TYR A 42 7.89 -0.27 15.89
C TYR A 42 9.33 0.05 16.31
N LEU A 43 9.92 1.15 15.81
CA LEU A 43 11.26 1.55 16.22
C LEU A 43 11.23 2.18 17.62
N PRO A 44 12.04 1.65 18.57
CA PRO A 44 12.09 2.19 19.92
C PRO A 44 12.61 3.63 19.90
N GLY A 45 11.95 4.52 20.64
CA GLY A 45 12.35 5.92 20.78
C GLY A 45 11.88 6.87 19.68
N VAL A 46 11.15 6.39 18.66
CA VAL A 46 10.64 7.26 17.58
C VAL A 46 9.25 7.83 17.90
N LEU A 47 8.27 6.98 18.23
CA LEU A 47 6.88 7.39 18.50
C LEU A 47 6.39 7.08 19.93
N GLY A 48 7.31 6.70 20.84
CA GLY A 48 7.00 6.27 22.20
C GLY A 48 6.98 4.75 22.36
N ASP A 49 6.70 4.27 23.58
CA ASP A 49 6.62 2.84 23.87
C ASP A 49 5.45 2.25 23.05
N PRO A 50 5.71 1.38 22.05
CA PRO A 50 4.67 0.93 21.14
C PRO A 50 3.63 0.20 21.97
N LEU A 51 2.37 0.60 21.85
CA LEU A 51 1.26 0.18 22.71
C LEU A 51 1.43 -1.29 23.12
N ARG A 52 1.51 -1.52 24.44
CA ARG A 52 1.66 -2.86 25.05
C ARG A 52 0.40 -3.73 24.89
N TRP A 53 -0.38 -3.52 23.84
CA TRP A 53 -1.47 -4.40 23.50
C TRP A 53 -0.87 -5.79 23.31
N GLN A 54 -1.47 -6.81 23.92
CA GLN A 54 -0.99 -8.19 23.84
C GLN A 54 -0.87 -8.59 22.36
N ARG A 55 0.28 -9.17 22.00
CA ARG A 55 0.75 -9.30 20.62
C ARG A 55 0.86 -10.77 20.20
N PRO A 56 -0.21 -11.43 19.76
CA PRO A 56 -0.13 -12.85 19.39
C PRO A 56 0.87 -13.08 18.24
N VAL A 57 0.82 -12.26 17.18
CA VAL A 57 1.70 -12.39 16.01
C VAL A 57 3.12 -11.89 16.27
N GLU A 58 3.29 -10.86 17.11
CA GLU A 58 4.63 -10.32 17.39
C GLU A 58 5.40 -11.14 18.42
N SER A 59 4.84 -12.26 18.88
CA SER A 59 5.56 -13.29 19.63
C SER A 59 6.51 -14.11 18.75
N ILE A 60 6.29 -14.12 17.43
CA ILE A 60 7.06 -14.94 16.47
C ILE A 60 8.49 -14.42 16.31
N MET A 61 8.69 -13.10 16.35
CA MET A 61 10.00 -12.47 16.22
C MET A 61 10.06 -11.13 16.96
N PRO A 62 11.27 -10.66 17.34
CA PRO A 62 11.42 -9.39 18.04
C PRO A 62 10.82 -8.21 17.28
N ILE A 63 10.24 -7.25 18.00
CA ILE A 63 9.58 -6.06 17.43
C ILE A 63 10.47 -5.25 16.48
N ILE A 64 11.79 -5.22 16.74
CA ILE A 64 12.75 -4.55 15.87
C ILE A 64 12.85 -5.22 14.50
N VAL A 65 12.69 -6.54 14.44
CA VAL A 65 12.69 -7.28 13.17
C VAL A 65 11.43 -6.92 12.38
N TRP A 66 10.27 -6.85 13.05
CA TRP A 66 9.04 -6.35 12.43
C TRP A 66 9.19 -4.93 11.91
N ALA A 67 9.84 -4.04 12.65
CA ALA A 67 10.14 -2.68 12.19
C ALA A 67 10.87 -2.70 10.84
N TRP A 68 11.93 -3.50 10.73
CA TRP A 68 12.69 -3.65 9.50
C TRP A 68 11.92 -4.32 8.36
N VAL A 69 11.05 -5.29 8.65
CA VAL A 69 10.16 -5.91 7.65
C VAL A 69 9.25 -4.84 7.04
N HIS A 70 8.56 -4.07 7.88
CA HIS A 70 7.67 -2.99 7.42
C HIS A 70 8.44 -1.91 6.65
N LEU A 71 9.61 -1.49 7.13
CA LEU A 71 10.46 -0.53 6.40
C LEU A 71 10.95 -1.07 5.06
N GLY A 72 11.36 -2.33 5.00
CA GLY A 72 11.84 -2.98 3.78
C GLY A 72 10.73 -3.11 2.73
N VAL A 73 9.54 -3.55 3.15
CA VAL A 73 8.36 -3.62 2.26
C VAL A 73 7.93 -2.22 1.81
N GLY A 74 7.96 -1.23 2.71
CA GLY A 74 7.67 0.16 2.36
C GLY A 74 8.65 0.72 1.33
N GLY A 75 9.96 0.45 1.51
CA GLY A 75 11.00 0.80 0.54
C GLY A 75 10.80 0.09 -0.81
N LEU A 76 10.46 -1.20 -0.81
CA LEU A 76 10.14 -1.95 -2.02
C LEU A 76 8.96 -1.32 -2.77
N CYS A 77 7.87 -0.98 -2.07
CA CYS A 77 6.71 -0.31 -2.68
C CYS A 77 7.07 1.08 -3.22
N ALA A 78 7.91 1.84 -2.51
CA ALA A 78 8.36 3.14 -2.98
C ALA A 78 9.20 3.01 -4.26
N VAL A 79 10.16 2.08 -4.30
CA VAL A 79 10.99 1.84 -5.49
C VAL A 79 10.14 1.33 -6.65
N ALA A 80 9.24 0.39 -6.40
CA ALA A 80 8.31 -0.15 -7.41
C ALA A 80 7.47 0.97 -8.03
N ALA A 81 6.93 1.88 -7.22
CA ALA A 81 6.12 2.99 -7.71
C ALA A 81 6.84 3.88 -8.73
N PHE A 82 8.17 3.98 -8.69
CA PHE A 82 8.96 4.78 -9.64
C PHE A 82 9.65 3.95 -10.73
N THR A 83 9.42 2.64 -10.77
CA THR A 83 10.06 1.73 -11.73
C THR A 83 9.01 1.17 -12.69
N ASP A 84 9.20 1.31 -14.01
CA ASP A 84 8.27 0.76 -15.01
C ASP A 84 8.42 -0.77 -15.20
N ARG A 85 8.51 -1.54 -14.11
CA ARG A 85 8.70 -3.00 -14.13
C ARG A 85 7.52 -3.72 -13.50
N TRP A 86 6.58 -4.14 -14.34
CA TRP A 86 5.35 -4.85 -13.95
C TRP A 86 5.55 -6.00 -12.96
N ARG A 87 6.65 -6.76 -13.06
CA ARG A 87 6.95 -7.87 -12.14
C ARG A 87 7.23 -7.36 -10.72
N VAL A 88 7.97 -6.26 -10.61
CA VAL A 88 8.32 -5.64 -9.33
C VAL A 88 7.06 -5.08 -8.68
N ASP A 89 6.18 -4.46 -9.46
CA ASP A 89 4.90 -3.92 -8.98
C ASP A 89 4.00 -5.01 -8.41
N VAL A 90 3.86 -6.13 -9.13
CA VAL A 90 3.05 -7.27 -8.68
C VAL A 90 3.63 -7.88 -7.40
N ILE A 91 4.95 -8.04 -7.31
CA ILE A 91 5.61 -8.56 -6.10
C ILE A 91 5.42 -7.60 -4.93
N ALA A 92 5.68 -6.30 -5.13
CA ALA A 92 5.54 -5.29 -4.10
C ALA A 92 4.10 -5.22 -3.58
N LEU A 93 3.12 -5.23 -4.48
CA LEU A 93 1.70 -5.25 -4.16
C LEU A 93 1.32 -6.52 -3.37
N ALA A 94 1.75 -7.70 -3.83
CA ALA A 94 1.42 -8.97 -3.19
C ALA A 94 2.03 -9.07 -1.79
N VAL A 95 3.29 -8.68 -1.62
CA VAL A 95 3.99 -8.71 -0.33
C VAL A 95 3.37 -7.70 0.65
N ALA A 96 3.11 -6.46 0.22
CA ALA A 96 2.52 -5.44 1.09
C ALA A 96 1.09 -5.77 1.50
N THR A 97 0.26 -6.26 0.56
CA THR A 97 -1.09 -6.73 0.85
C THR A 97 -1.07 -7.93 1.79
N GLY A 98 -0.23 -8.92 1.49
CA GLY A 98 -0.08 -10.11 2.34
C GLY A 98 0.30 -9.75 3.76
N LEU A 99 1.29 -8.85 3.93
CA LEU A 99 1.72 -8.36 5.23
C LEU A 99 0.58 -7.65 5.99
N ASN A 100 -0.17 -6.77 5.32
CA ASN A 100 -1.32 -6.09 5.94
C ASN A 100 -2.43 -7.05 6.36
N ILE A 101 -2.74 -8.05 5.53
CA ILE A 101 -3.75 -9.06 5.84
C ILE A 101 -3.31 -9.91 7.03
N SER A 102 -2.07 -10.40 7.02
CA SER A 102 -1.50 -11.16 8.15
C SER A 102 -1.53 -10.34 9.45
N TRP A 103 -1.21 -9.05 9.37
CA TRP A 103 -1.25 -8.17 10.53
C TRP A 103 -2.67 -7.92 11.03
N ALA A 104 -3.63 -7.67 10.13
CA ALA A 104 -5.05 -7.54 10.47
C ALA A 104 -5.59 -8.80 11.17
N PHE A 105 -5.29 -9.99 10.63
CA PHE A 105 -5.69 -11.24 11.27
C PHE A 105 -5.04 -11.44 12.64
N GLY A 106 -3.77 -11.04 12.82
CA GLY A 106 -3.10 -11.06 14.12
C GLY A 106 -3.83 -10.21 15.17
N LEU A 107 -4.30 -9.01 14.77
CA LEU A 107 -5.08 -8.13 15.64
C LEU A 107 -6.48 -8.69 15.93
N LEU A 108 -7.16 -9.25 14.94
CA LEU A 108 -8.47 -9.87 15.12
C LEU A 108 -8.42 -11.10 16.03
N ALA A 109 -7.40 -11.94 15.87
CA ALA A 109 -7.15 -13.09 16.76
C ALA A 109 -6.87 -12.61 18.20
N GLY A 110 -6.00 -11.61 18.36
CA GLY A 110 -5.73 -11.00 19.67
C GLY A 110 -6.98 -10.39 20.30
N ALA A 111 -7.87 -9.78 19.50
CA ALA A 111 -9.13 -9.26 19.99
C ALA A 111 -10.06 -10.37 20.51
N ALA A 112 -10.10 -11.51 19.83
CA ALA A 112 -10.91 -12.66 20.23
C ALA A 112 -10.41 -13.30 21.53
N GLU A 113 -9.08 -13.35 21.73
CA GLU A 113 -8.47 -13.92 22.94
C GLU A 113 -8.58 -12.99 24.16
N THR A 114 -8.44 -11.68 23.95
CA THR A 114 -8.30 -10.69 25.04
C THR A 114 -9.59 -9.92 25.32
N GLY A 115 -10.60 -10.01 24.46
CA GLY A 115 -11.84 -9.24 24.53
C GLY A 115 -11.67 -7.74 24.28
N GLN A 116 -10.52 -7.30 23.76
CA GLN A 116 -10.23 -5.88 23.55
C GLN A 116 -10.86 -5.37 22.24
N SER A 117 -11.92 -4.57 22.36
CA SER A 117 -12.63 -3.98 21.23
C SER A 117 -11.76 -3.11 20.32
N ILE A 118 -10.69 -2.51 20.86
CA ILE A 118 -9.77 -1.68 20.08
C ILE A 118 -8.98 -2.50 19.04
N LEU A 119 -8.54 -3.72 19.39
CA LEU A 119 -7.84 -4.60 18.47
C LEU A 119 -8.77 -5.06 17.35
N TRP A 120 -10.04 -5.32 17.69
CA TRP A 120 -11.06 -5.67 16.70
C TRP A 120 -11.32 -4.54 15.71
N LEU A 121 -11.47 -3.31 16.22
CA LEU A 121 -11.69 -2.12 15.40
C LEU A 121 -10.51 -1.87 14.46
N VAL A 122 -9.28 -1.85 14.98
CA VAL A 122 -8.08 -1.57 14.19
C VAL A 122 -7.85 -2.67 13.14
N GLY A 123 -7.97 -3.94 13.51
CA GLY A 123 -7.87 -5.06 12.57
C GLY A 123 -8.89 -4.99 11.43
N THR A 124 -10.15 -4.67 11.75
CA THR A 124 -11.23 -4.53 10.76
C THR A 124 -10.97 -3.36 9.81
N LEU A 125 -10.45 -2.23 10.32
CA LEU A 125 -10.10 -1.06 9.51
C LEU A 125 -8.96 -1.37 8.53
N ILE A 126 -7.90 -2.06 8.99
CA ILE A 126 -6.78 -2.46 8.13
C ILE A 126 -7.26 -3.42 7.04
N PHE A 127 -8.09 -4.40 7.40
CA PHE A 127 -8.64 -5.36 6.44
C PHE A 127 -9.50 -4.67 5.38
N SER A 128 -10.39 -3.77 5.81
CA SER A 128 -11.26 -2.98 4.93
C SER A 128 -10.47 -2.07 3.99
N LEU A 129 -9.45 -1.36 4.51
CA LEU A 129 -8.59 -0.49 3.71
C LEU A 129 -7.78 -1.30 2.68
N THR A 130 -7.23 -2.44 3.09
CA THR A 130 -6.47 -3.33 2.20
C THR A 130 -7.36 -3.88 1.09
N GLY A 131 -8.58 -4.31 1.43
CA GLY A 131 -9.58 -4.73 0.45
C GLY A 131 -9.97 -3.61 -0.52
N ALA A 132 -10.14 -2.38 -0.03
CA ALA A 132 -10.45 -1.22 -0.87
C ALA A 132 -9.31 -0.89 -1.85
N ILE A 133 -8.05 -0.97 -1.40
CA ILE A 133 -6.88 -0.77 -2.27
C ILE A 133 -6.83 -1.86 -3.35
N MET A 134 -7.01 -3.14 -2.97
CA MET A 134 -7.03 -4.25 -3.93
C MET A 134 -8.16 -4.10 -4.95
N TRP A 135 -9.34 -3.69 -4.49
CA TRP A 135 -10.48 -3.41 -5.37
C TRP A 135 -10.18 -2.27 -6.35
N ALA A 136 -9.57 -1.17 -5.89
CA ALA A 136 -9.19 -0.04 -6.72
C ALA A 136 -8.19 -0.43 -7.82
N VAL A 137 -7.14 -1.18 -7.45
CA VAL A 137 -6.14 -1.72 -8.39
C VAL A 137 -6.79 -2.66 -9.42
N TRP A 138 -7.65 -3.57 -8.95
CA TRP A 138 -8.33 -4.51 -9.84
C TRP A 138 -9.25 -3.80 -10.84
N ARG A 139 -9.96 -2.75 -10.41
CA ARG A 139 -10.81 -1.92 -11.27
C ARG A 139 -9.98 -1.12 -12.28
N GLY A 140 -8.83 -0.57 -11.87
CA GLY A 140 -7.88 0.13 -12.74
C GLY A 140 -7.46 -0.74 -13.92
N LYS A 141 -7.03 -1.98 -13.64
CA LYS A 141 -6.65 -2.96 -14.68
C LYS A 141 -7.76 -3.34 -15.68
N ARG A 142 -9.04 -3.21 -15.31
CA ARG A 142 -10.16 -3.45 -16.24
C ARG A 142 -10.43 -2.26 -17.17
N GLY A 143 -9.96 -1.06 -16.82
CA GLY A 143 -10.08 0.14 -17.65
C GLY A 143 -9.09 0.18 -18.82
N ASP A 144 -8.01 -0.58 -18.74
CA ASP A 144 -6.94 -0.67 -19.75
C ASP A 144 -7.19 -1.72 -20.83
N ILE A 145 -8.42 -2.21 -21.02
CA ILE A 145 -8.73 -3.02 -22.20
C ILE A 145 -8.56 -2.07 -23.40
N PRO A 146 -7.57 -2.28 -24.28
CA PRO A 146 -7.48 -1.50 -25.50
C PRO A 146 -8.71 -1.91 -26.30
N ILE A 147 -9.68 -0.99 -26.40
CA ILE A 147 -10.59 -1.01 -27.54
C ILE A 147 -9.63 -0.85 -28.71
N MET A 148 -9.35 -1.93 -29.44
CA MET A 148 -8.79 -1.86 -30.79
C MET A 148 -9.80 -1.04 -31.58
N GLU A 149 -9.61 0.28 -31.53
CA GLU A 149 -10.29 1.23 -32.39
C GLU A 149 -9.83 0.86 -33.80
N ASP A 150 -10.80 0.30 -34.51
CA ASP A 150 -10.85 0.01 -35.94
C ASP A 150 -9.55 0.26 -36.70
N ARG A 151 -8.92 -0.81 -37.20
CA ARG A 151 -8.07 -0.71 -38.40
C ARG A 151 -8.98 -0.38 -39.58
N GLY A 152 -9.45 0.86 -39.61
CA GLY A 152 -9.95 1.53 -40.79
C GLY A 152 -8.82 2.35 -41.39
N GLU A 153 -7.94 1.71 -42.14
CA GLU A 153 -7.13 2.38 -43.18
C GLU A 153 -7.17 1.43 -44.39
N LEU A 154 -8.11 1.71 -45.31
CA LEU A 154 -7.91 2.36 -46.62
C LEU A 154 -7.44 1.37 -47.70
#